data_AF-E2BKD0-F1
#
_entry.id   AF-E2BKD0-F1
#
_cell.length_a   1.000
_cell.length_b   1.000
_cell.length_c   1.000
_cell.angle_alpha   90.00
_cell.angle_beta   90.00
_cell.angle_gamma   90.00
#
_symmetry.space_group_name_H-M   'P 1'
#
loop_
_entity.id
_entity.type
_entity.pdbx_description
1 polymer ?
#
loop_
_entity_poly.entity_id
_entity_poly.type
_entity_poly.pdbx_seq_one_letter_code
_entity_poly.pdbx_strand_id
1 'polypeptide(L)'
;MPRKKGKGNKLARMSDEERARYLQHRAELELEAKRRKQQLIAAFTKNKLKREEAFSRLNTAKINEQWRFILRRIKCKELHENVEYLWKNFDRMMKTKDSIIQRLYNELDAADVDHRRLQEAHIQIMDFVFGKYKQRCTRLYESFVRERNHIVLNEVKELNEIRKNLEQRCEQVQSIIFEQDKQIENALMQTKIQNAVNTYSIVYLKEDSVSHLMQYTSNEIEKLWRQLNETITEYERNTRDKRKQYEYLKEQDDAHHADVAQYPRLHTQLQGAIKNLRQDTQALSEKREQTITELKDHIVRMGKKLQSLRQEFSMARMLDATQLKKLTIISASVLKELQRISEKGTMLLSLLKMCSNLEPFSLTVQRYTLRDTGSRRAFTSCMSEPFDKLEKFWEQYNYIKADNIFMRKECDKLSFENKQLRNTLRTYLITVSRTPAARPFASVIVS
;
A
#
# COMPACT_ATOMS: atom_id res chain seq x y z
N MET A 1 56.23 -103.22 45.84
CA MET A 1 57.66 -103.46 46.16
C MET A 1 58.50 -102.81 45.05
N PRO A 2 59.65 -102.15 45.30
CA PRO A 2 60.51 -102.27 46.46
C PRO A 2 60.49 -101.02 47.35
N ARG A 3 60.41 -101.27 48.67
CA ARG A 3 60.74 -100.31 49.73
C ARG A 3 62.20 -99.90 49.53
N LYS A 4 62.47 -98.64 49.18
CA LYS A 4 63.83 -98.12 49.20
C LYS A 4 64.32 -98.14 50.66
N LYS A 5 65.23 -99.08 50.92
CA LYS A 5 66.05 -99.23 52.11
C LYS A 5 66.44 -97.85 52.64
N GLY A 6 66.15 -97.61 53.92
CA GLY A 6 66.68 -96.46 54.65
C GLY A 6 68.19 -96.43 54.46
N LYS A 7 68.68 -95.39 53.79
CA LYS A 7 70.11 -95.07 53.81
C LYS A 7 70.46 -94.85 55.27
N GLY A 8 71.26 -95.77 55.82
CA GLY A 8 71.82 -95.68 57.16
C GLY A 8 72.31 -94.26 57.41
N ASN A 9 72.05 -93.80 58.63
CA ASN A 9 72.24 -92.45 59.10
C ASN A 9 73.69 -91.99 58.82
N LYS A 10 73.93 -91.41 57.64
CA LYS A 10 75.23 -90.86 57.21
C LYS A 10 75.74 -89.82 58.20
N LEU A 11 74.81 -89.23 58.97
CA LEU A 11 75.06 -88.32 60.07
C LEU A 11 75.76 -89.02 61.25
N ALA A 12 75.57 -90.32 61.52
CA ALA A 12 76.17 -90.99 62.69
C ALA A 12 77.68 -91.32 62.58
N ARG A 13 78.29 -91.07 61.42
CA ARG A 13 79.72 -91.33 61.13
C ARG A 13 80.52 -90.09 60.78
N MET A 14 79.90 -88.92 60.88
CA MET A 14 80.45 -87.62 60.50
C MET A 14 80.75 -86.81 61.76
N SER A 15 81.85 -86.03 61.74
CA SER A 15 82.17 -85.05 62.80
C SER A 15 81.00 -84.08 62.99
N ASP A 16 80.85 -83.47 64.18
CA ASP A 16 79.75 -82.54 64.45
C ASP A 16 79.71 -81.35 63.47
N GLU A 17 80.86 -80.94 62.91
CA GLU A 17 80.95 -79.96 61.83
C GLU A 17 80.35 -80.46 60.49
N GLU A 18 80.54 -81.73 60.16
CA GLU A 18 80.05 -82.33 58.92
C GLU A 18 78.53 -82.59 58.98
N ARG A 19 77.99 -82.89 60.17
CA ARG A 19 76.53 -82.92 60.43
C ARG A 19 75.88 -81.56 60.24
N ALA A 20 76.48 -80.51 60.81
CA ALA A 20 75.98 -79.15 60.69
C ALA A 20 75.95 -78.69 59.24
N ARG A 21 77.01 -78.94 58.47
CA ARG A 21 77.07 -78.65 57.02
C ARG A 21 76.03 -79.44 56.22
N TYR A 22 75.80 -80.71 56.54
CA TYR A 22 74.78 -81.51 55.84
C TYR A 22 73.35 -81.01 56.11
N LEU A 23 73.05 -80.64 57.36
CA LEU A 23 71.75 -80.09 57.72
C LEU A 23 71.53 -78.69 57.12
N GLN A 24 72.56 -77.85 57.10
CA GLN A 24 72.55 -76.56 56.40
C GLN A 24 72.31 -76.76 54.90
N HIS A 25 73.08 -77.62 54.24
CA HIS A 25 72.89 -77.93 52.82
C HIS A 25 71.50 -78.51 52.51
N ARG A 26 70.94 -79.34 53.39
CA ARG A 26 69.56 -79.85 53.24
C ARG A 26 68.51 -78.73 53.41
N ALA A 27 68.68 -77.86 54.40
CA ALA A 27 67.79 -76.72 54.61
C ALA A 27 67.88 -75.72 53.44
N GLU A 28 69.08 -75.50 52.89
CA GLU A 28 69.32 -74.70 51.69
C GLU A 28 68.62 -75.32 50.48
N LEU A 29 68.75 -76.63 50.25
CA LEU A 29 68.04 -77.34 49.18
C LEU A 29 66.51 -77.28 49.32
N GLU A 30 65.98 -77.41 50.54
CA GLU A 30 64.52 -77.31 50.78
C GLU A 30 64.01 -75.88 50.62
N LEU A 31 64.77 -74.87 51.06
CA LEU A 31 64.47 -73.45 50.82
C LEU A 31 64.56 -73.11 49.33
N GLU A 32 65.55 -73.65 48.62
CA GLU A 32 65.69 -73.48 47.19
C GLU A 32 64.55 -74.17 46.43
N ALA A 33 64.13 -75.37 46.84
CA ALA A 33 62.96 -76.05 46.28
C ALA A 33 61.65 -75.27 46.53
N LYS A 34 61.47 -74.71 47.73
CA LYS A 34 60.33 -73.82 48.03
C LYS A 34 60.36 -72.55 47.20
N ARG A 35 61.53 -71.91 47.04
CA ARG A 35 61.73 -70.74 46.17
C ARG A 35 61.41 -71.07 44.71
N ARG A 36 61.91 -72.19 44.18
CA ARG A 36 61.60 -72.66 42.81
C ARG A 36 60.11 -72.91 42.63
N LYS A 37 59.44 -73.52 43.61
CA LYS A 37 57.98 -73.73 43.58
C LYS A 37 57.21 -72.41 43.60
N GLN A 38 57.59 -71.46 44.45
CA GLN A 38 56.98 -70.13 44.50
C GLN A 38 57.22 -69.34 43.21
N GLN A 39 58.43 -69.40 42.65
CA GLN A 39 58.76 -68.80 41.36
C GLN A 39 57.93 -69.40 40.23
N LEU A 40 57.73 -70.72 40.21
CA LEU A 40 56.89 -71.39 39.22
C LEU A 40 55.42 -70.93 39.33
N ILE A 41 54.88 -70.85 40.55
CA ILE A 41 53.52 -70.35 40.80
C ILE A 41 53.39 -68.89 40.36
N ALA A 42 54.34 -68.02 40.74
CA ALA A 42 54.34 -66.62 40.36
C ALA A 42 54.45 -66.42 38.83
N ALA A 43 55.26 -67.23 38.16
CA ALA A 43 55.36 -67.22 36.69
C ALA A 43 54.05 -67.67 36.04
N PHE A 44 53.41 -68.72 36.58
CA PHE A 44 52.11 -69.20 36.09
C PHE A 44 51.01 -68.14 36.28
N THR A 45 50.89 -67.52 37.46
CA THR A 45 49.88 -66.48 37.71
C THR A 45 50.11 -65.25 36.87
N LYS A 46 51.37 -64.81 36.70
CA LYS A 46 51.73 -63.69 35.81
C LYS A 46 51.35 -63.99 34.36
N ASN A 47 51.59 -65.20 33.87
CA ASN A 47 51.21 -65.60 32.51
C ASN A 47 49.69 -65.69 32.34
N LYS A 48 48.97 -66.18 33.36
CA LYS A 48 47.51 -66.22 33.35
C LYS A 48 46.93 -64.79 33.33
N LEU A 49 47.43 -63.90 34.18
CA LEU A 49 47.02 -62.51 34.24
C LEU A 49 47.26 -61.79 32.91
N LYS A 50 48.45 -61.95 32.30
CA LYS A 50 48.75 -61.38 30.97
C LYS A 50 47.79 -61.86 29.89
N ARG A 51 47.41 -63.15 29.90
CA ARG A 51 46.43 -63.69 28.95
C ARG A 51 45.05 -63.10 29.19
N GLU A 52 44.61 -63.00 30.44
CA GLU A 52 43.33 -62.42 30.80
C GLU A 52 43.26 -60.92 30.45
N GLU A 53 44.33 -60.16 30.69
CA GLU A 53 44.46 -58.77 30.25
C GLU A 53 44.38 -58.64 28.73
N ALA A 54 45.06 -59.51 27.98
CA ALA A 54 45.00 -59.51 26.52
C ALA A 54 43.58 -59.83 26.00
N PHE A 55 42.91 -60.82 26.60
CA PHE A 55 41.51 -61.13 26.26
C PHE A 55 40.55 -60.01 26.65
N SER A 56 40.75 -59.37 27.80
CA SER A 56 39.96 -58.21 28.22
C SER A 56 40.10 -57.07 27.22
N ARG A 57 41.34 -56.71 26.82
CA ARG A 57 41.58 -55.68 25.78
C ARG A 57 40.91 -56.04 24.45
N LEU A 58 41.02 -57.29 24.00
CA LEU A 58 40.38 -57.74 22.77
C LEU A 58 38.85 -57.68 22.86
N ASN A 59 38.27 -58.11 23.97
CA ASN A 59 36.83 -58.08 24.19
C ASN A 59 36.31 -56.64 24.27
N THR A 60 37.00 -55.74 24.98
CA THR A 60 36.68 -54.32 25.00
C THR A 60 36.75 -53.72 23.59
N ALA A 61 37.77 -54.05 22.79
CA ALA A 61 37.87 -53.58 21.41
C ALA A 61 36.69 -54.07 20.53
N LYS A 62 36.31 -55.35 20.66
CA LYS A 62 35.15 -55.93 19.95
C LYS A 62 33.84 -55.24 20.36
N ILE A 63 33.60 -55.07 21.66
CA ILE A 63 32.41 -54.39 22.18
C ILE A 63 32.36 -52.95 21.69
N ASN A 64 33.48 -52.22 21.78
CA ASN A 64 33.55 -50.84 21.29
C ASN A 64 33.28 -50.74 19.79
N GLU A 65 33.76 -51.70 18.99
CA GLU A 65 33.48 -51.70 17.55
C GLU A 65 32.01 -51.97 17.25
N GLN A 66 31.38 -52.90 17.98
CA GLN A 66 29.93 -53.11 17.89
C GLN A 66 29.13 -51.87 18.28
N TRP A 67 29.53 -51.19 19.36
CA TRP A 67 28.90 -49.92 19.76
C TRP A 67 29.07 -48.83 18.71
N ARG A 68 30.27 -48.66 18.14
CA ARG A 68 30.50 -47.71 17.04
C ARG A 68 29.61 -48.03 15.85
N PHE A 69 29.48 -49.29 15.48
CA PHE A 69 28.62 -49.70 14.38
C PHE A 69 27.15 -49.34 14.66
N ILE A 70 26.64 -49.66 15.85
CA ILE A 70 25.26 -49.34 16.25
C ILE A 70 25.04 -47.82 16.27
N LEU A 71 25.92 -47.06 16.91
CA LEU A 71 25.82 -45.60 17.02
C LEU A 71 25.90 -44.92 15.65
N ARG A 72 26.81 -45.37 14.77
CA ARG A 72 26.87 -44.86 13.38
C ARG A 72 25.57 -45.15 12.64
N ARG A 73 25.00 -46.35 12.79
CA ARG A 73 23.74 -46.70 12.14
C ARG A 73 22.58 -45.83 12.62
N ILE A 74 22.50 -45.57 13.93
CA ILE A 74 21.50 -44.66 14.51
C ILE A 74 21.73 -43.24 14.00
N LYS A 75 22.97 -42.74 14.03
CA LYS A 75 23.28 -41.37 13.61
C LYS A 75 23.04 -41.14 12.12
N CYS A 76 23.35 -42.13 11.27
CA CYS A 76 23.05 -42.06 9.84
C CYS A 76 21.54 -41.97 9.58
N LYS A 77 20.71 -42.70 10.33
CA LYS A 77 19.25 -42.59 10.23
C LYS A 77 18.76 -41.21 10.66
N GLU A 78 19.19 -40.73 11.82
CA GLU A 78 18.84 -39.40 12.32
C GLU A 78 19.25 -38.29 11.35
N LEU A 79 20.45 -38.37 10.78
CA LEU A 79 20.93 -37.42 9.77
C LEU A 79 20.08 -37.48 8.49
N HIS A 80 19.70 -38.68 8.05
CA HIS A 80 18.84 -38.84 6.88
C HIS A 80 17.46 -38.21 7.10
N GLU A 81 16.83 -38.48 8.26
CA GLU A 81 15.54 -37.91 8.63
C GLU A 81 15.60 -36.37 8.73
N ASN A 82 16.68 -35.82 9.30
CA ASN A 82 16.90 -34.37 9.36
C ASN A 82 17.05 -33.75 7.97
N VAL A 83 17.83 -34.38 7.08
CA VAL A 83 18.01 -33.91 5.69
C VAL A 83 16.69 -33.99 4.93
N GLU A 84 15.92 -35.07 5.10
CA GLU A 84 14.61 -35.22 4.48
C GLU A 84 13.61 -34.16 4.98
N TYR A 85 13.60 -33.86 6.28
CA TYR A 85 12.80 -32.80 6.85
C TYR A 85 13.17 -31.43 6.28
N LEU A 86 14.47 -31.11 6.23
CA LEU A 86 14.96 -29.87 5.64
C LEU A 86 14.56 -29.78 4.16
N TRP A 87 14.76 -30.86 3.40
CA TRP A 87 14.38 -30.92 1.98
C TRP A 87 12.88 -30.67 1.79
N LYS A 88 12.00 -31.33 2.56
CA LYS A 88 10.55 -31.09 2.51
C LYS A 88 10.18 -29.65 2.86
N ASN A 89 10.86 -29.07 3.86
CA ASN A 89 10.61 -27.69 4.25
C ASN A 89 11.05 -26.70 3.16
N PHE A 90 12.22 -26.93 2.54
CA PHE A 90 12.69 -26.15 1.40
C PHE A 90 11.75 -26.27 0.20
N ASP A 91 11.32 -27.47 -0.16
CA ASP A 91 10.38 -27.70 -1.27
C ASP A 91 9.05 -26.97 -1.03
N ARG A 92 8.49 -27.05 0.20
CA ARG A 92 7.29 -26.29 0.57
C ARG A 92 7.50 -24.79 0.47
N MET A 93 8.64 -24.28 0.94
CA MET A 93 8.95 -22.86 0.86
C MET A 93 9.09 -22.41 -0.59
N MET A 94 9.76 -23.19 -1.44
CA MET A 94 9.91 -22.92 -2.87
C MET A 94 8.55 -22.86 -3.55
N LYS A 95 7.69 -23.88 -3.37
CA LYS A 95 6.32 -23.89 -3.92
C LYS A 95 5.48 -22.69 -3.46
N THR A 96 5.65 -22.25 -2.21
CA THR A 96 4.96 -21.07 -1.68
C THR A 96 5.48 -19.78 -2.32
N LYS A 97 6.80 -19.67 -2.53
CA LYS A 97 7.39 -18.52 -3.21
C LYS A 97 6.98 -18.49 -4.68
N ASP A 98 6.99 -19.63 -5.36
CA ASP A 98 6.58 -19.74 -6.77
C ASP A 98 5.10 -19.38 -6.94
N SER A 99 4.22 -19.79 -6.01
CA SER A 99 2.81 -19.40 -6.07
C SER A 99 2.59 -17.91 -5.83
N ILE A 100 3.38 -17.29 -4.94
CA ILE A 100 3.37 -15.83 -4.75
C ILE A 100 3.88 -15.12 -5.99
N ILE A 101 4.98 -15.59 -6.60
CA ILE A 101 5.53 -15.01 -7.83
C ILE A 101 4.51 -15.09 -8.96
N GLN A 102 3.85 -16.23 -9.15
CA GLN A 102 2.79 -16.41 -10.15
C GLN A 102 1.61 -15.47 -9.90
N ARG A 103 1.18 -15.31 -8.65
CA ARG A 103 0.11 -14.35 -8.32
C ARG A 103 0.52 -12.92 -8.65
N LEU A 104 1.73 -12.51 -8.25
CA LEU A 104 2.25 -11.17 -8.54
C LEU A 104 2.40 -10.93 -10.05
N TYR A 105 2.80 -11.94 -10.81
CA TYR A 105 2.88 -11.86 -12.26
C TYR A 105 1.49 -11.64 -12.90
N ASN A 106 0.47 -12.37 -12.44
CA ASN A 106 -0.90 -12.20 -12.93
C ASN A 106 -1.50 -10.84 -12.53
N GLU A 107 -1.21 -10.36 -11.32
CA GLU A 107 -1.62 -9.03 -10.87
C GLU A 107 -0.95 -7.92 -11.70
N LEU A 108 0.33 -8.09 -12.06
CA LEU A 108 1.05 -7.17 -12.93
C LEU A 108 0.47 -7.16 -14.35
N ASP A 109 0.20 -8.32 -14.93
CA ASP A 109 -0.41 -8.44 -16.27
C ASP A 109 -1.81 -7.80 -16.30
N ALA A 110 -2.62 -8.03 -15.26
CA ALA A 110 -3.93 -7.38 -15.13
C ALA A 110 -3.80 -5.85 -15.01
N ALA A 111 -2.87 -5.35 -14.20
CA ALA A 111 -2.62 -3.92 -14.04
C ALA A 111 -2.15 -3.28 -15.36
N ASP A 112 -1.30 -3.96 -16.13
CA ASP A 112 -0.83 -3.52 -17.44
C ASP A 112 -1.97 -3.45 -18.46
N VAL A 113 -2.85 -4.46 -18.49
CA VAL A 113 -4.05 -4.47 -19.35
C VAL A 113 -4.99 -3.32 -18.99
N ASP A 114 -5.23 -3.09 -17.70
CA ASP A 114 -6.08 -1.98 -17.23
C ASP A 114 -5.45 -0.62 -17.55
N HIS A 115 -4.13 -0.47 -17.41
CA HIS A 115 -3.43 0.75 -17.80
C HIS A 115 -3.57 1.04 -19.31
N ARG A 116 -3.37 0.03 -20.16
CA ARG A 116 -3.56 0.17 -21.62
C ARG A 116 -4.99 0.56 -21.97
N ARG A 117 -5.98 -0.08 -21.34
CA ARG A 117 -7.42 0.25 -21.53
C ARG A 117 -7.74 1.68 -21.12
N LEU A 118 -7.21 2.13 -19.98
CA LEU A 118 -7.39 3.51 -19.51
C LEU A 118 -6.77 4.50 -20.50
N GLN A 119 -5.56 4.21 -20.98
CA GLN A 119 -4.88 5.05 -21.96
C GLN A 119 -5.66 5.12 -23.28
N GLU A 120 -6.16 3.98 -23.77
CA GLU A 120 -7.00 3.93 -24.97
C GLU A 120 -8.28 4.75 -24.80
N ALA A 121 -8.99 4.60 -23.68
CA ALA A 121 -10.17 5.39 -23.38
C ALA A 121 -9.86 6.90 -23.31
N HIS A 122 -8.72 7.27 -22.70
CA HIS A 122 -8.29 8.67 -22.65
C HIS A 122 -7.99 9.24 -24.04
N ILE A 123 -7.31 8.48 -24.91
CA ILE A 123 -7.06 8.87 -26.30
C ILE A 123 -8.37 9.05 -27.06
N GLN A 124 -9.33 8.11 -26.92
CA GLN A 124 -10.64 8.22 -27.56
C GLN A 124 -11.41 9.47 -27.10
N ILE A 125 -11.34 9.83 -25.81
CA ILE A 125 -11.96 11.06 -25.29
C ILE A 125 -11.27 12.29 -25.88
N MET A 126 -9.94 12.31 -25.94
CA MET A 126 -9.21 13.42 -26.56
C MET A 126 -9.58 13.57 -28.04
N ASP A 127 -9.65 12.47 -28.80
CA ASP A 127 -10.06 12.49 -30.20
C ASP A 127 -11.49 13.00 -30.38
N PHE A 128 -12.41 12.61 -29.50
CA PHE A 128 -13.77 13.14 -29.50
C PHE A 128 -13.77 14.66 -29.27
N VAL A 129 -13.04 15.13 -28.27
CA VAL A 129 -12.92 16.56 -27.95
C VAL A 129 -12.30 17.31 -29.14
N PHE A 130 -11.19 16.82 -29.69
CA PHE A 130 -10.56 17.40 -30.88
C PHE A 130 -11.51 17.42 -32.08
N GLY A 131 -12.30 16.36 -32.28
CA GLY A 131 -13.34 16.32 -33.30
C GLY A 131 -14.39 17.43 -33.14
N LYS A 132 -14.85 17.68 -31.89
CA LYS A 132 -15.77 18.78 -31.59
C LYS A 132 -15.15 20.15 -31.82
N TYR A 133 -13.91 20.36 -31.40
CA TYR A 133 -13.20 21.62 -31.64
C TYR A 133 -12.96 21.86 -33.13
N LYS A 134 -12.55 20.83 -33.88
CA LYS A 134 -12.38 20.90 -35.34
C LYS A 134 -13.70 21.30 -36.01
N GLN A 135 -14.81 20.65 -35.65
CA GLN A 135 -16.13 21.00 -36.18
C GLN A 135 -16.51 22.46 -35.86
N ARG A 136 -16.25 22.92 -34.63
CA ARG A 136 -16.49 24.32 -34.25
C ARG A 136 -15.65 25.29 -35.07
N CYS A 137 -14.36 25.02 -35.24
CA CYS A 137 -13.46 25.84 -36.05
C CYS A 137 -13.92 25.90 -37.51
N THR A 138 -14.32 24.78 -38.10
CA THR A 138 -14.86 24.74 -39.47
C THR A 138 -16.12 25.59 -39.58
N ARG A 139 -17.08 25.45 -38.66
CA ARG A 139 -18.31 26.27 -38.66
C ARG A 139 -18.02 27.77 -38.53
N LEU A 140 -17.09 28.15 -37.66
CA LEU A 140 -16.67 29.55 -37.49
C LEU A 140 -16.03 30.08 -38.77
N TYR A 141 -15.15 29.30 -39.39
CA TYR A 141 -14.52 29.65 -40.65
C TYR A 141 -15.55 29.80 -41.78
N GLU A 142 -16.48 28.85 -41.94
CA GLU A 142 -17.57 28.92 -42.92
C GLU A 142 -18.48 30.14 -42.68
N SER A 143 -18.80 30.44 -41.42
CA SER A 143 -19.57 31.63 -41.06
C SER A 143 -18.84 32.91 -41.44
N PHE A 144 -17.54 32.99 -41.12
CA PHE A 144 -16.71 34.13 -41.47
C PHE A 144 -16.60 34.33 -42.99
N VAL A 145 -16.38 33.24 -43.75
CA VAL A 145 -16.31 33.30 -45.22
C VAL A 145 -17.66 33.72 -45.81
N ARG A 146 -18.78 33.21 -45.28
CA ARG A 146 -20.13 33.62 -45.71
C ARG A 146 -20.37 35.10 -45.44
N GLU A 147 -20.06 35.57 -44.24
CA GLU A 147 -20.25 36.98 -43.87
C GLU A 147 -19.38 37.90 -44.74
N ARG A 148 -18.10 37.58 -44.89
CA ARG A 148 -17.19 38.31 -45.78
C ARG A 148 -17.75 38.38 -47.21
N ASN A 149 -18.23 37.26 -47.74
CA ASN A 149 -18.79 37.22 -49.09
C ASN A 149 -20.10 38.01 -49.18
N HIS A 150 -20.95 38.00 -48.13
CA HIS A 150 -22.17 38.81 -48.06
C HIS A 150 -21.85 40.30 -48.14
N ILE A 151 -20.92 40.79 -47.32
CA ILE A 151 -20.50 42.20 -47.32
C ILE A 151 -19.95 42.58 -48.70
N VAL A 152 -19.01 41.80 -49.24
CA VAL A 152 -18.34 42.13 -50.51
C VAL A 152 -19.27 42.05 -51.71
N LEU A 153 -20.19 41.07 -51.76
CA LEU A 153 -21.03 40.85 -52.93
C LEU A 153 -22.37 41.56 -52.86
N ASN A 154 -23.00 41.68 -51.69
CA ASN A 154 -24.34 42.24 -51.58
C ASN A 154 -24.27 43.69 -51.13
N GLU A 155 -23.69 43.96 -49.96
CA GLU A 155 -23.71 45.32 -49.38
C GLU A 155 -22.94 46.31 -50.25
N VAL A 156 -21.77 45.94 -50.76
CA VAL A 156 -21.01 46.82 -51.67
C VAL A 156 -21.78 47.05 -52.98
N LYS A 157 -22.52 46.06 -53.48
CA LYS A 157 -23.36 46.25 -54.69
C LYS A 157 -24.55 47.16 -54.41
N GLU A 158 -25.27 46.93 -53.32
CA GLU A 158 -26.38 47.79 -52.90
C GLU A 158 -25.92 49.24 -52.69
N LEU A 159 -24.78 49.46 -52.03
CA LEU A 159 -24.20 50.80 -51.88
C LEU A 159 -23.87 51.45 -53.22
N ASN A 160 -23.35 50.68 -54.17
CA ASN A 160 -23.07 51.19 -55.52
C ASN A 160 -24.35 51.54 -56.28
N GLU A 161 -25.41 50.73 -56.16
CA GLU A 161 -26.71 51.01 -56.78
C GLU A 161 -27.38 52.23 -56.16
N ILE A 162 -27.36 52.36 -54.83
CA ILE A 162 -27.87 53.55 -54.12
C ILE A 162 -27.11 54.79 -54.55
N ARG A 163 -25.78 54.74 -54.61
CA ARG A 163 -24.95 55.85 -55.09
C ARG A 163 -25.32 56.27 -56.51
N LYS A 164 -25.44 55.31 -57.43
CA LYS A 164 -25.84 55.58 -58.82
C LYS A 164 -27.24 56.19 -58.92
N ASN A 165 -28.19 55.69 -58.13
CA ASN A 165 -29.55 56.25 -58.08
C ASN A 165 -29.57 57.67 -57.51
N LEU A 166 -28.75 57.96 -56.49
CA LEU A 166 -28.61 59.31 -55.94
C LEU A 166 -28.00 60.27 -56.96
N GLU A 167 -26.94 59.86 -57.65
CA GLU A 167 -26.33 60.65 -58.73
C GLU A 167 -27.36 61.00 -59.82
N GLN A 168 -28.14 60.02 -60.30
CA GLN A 168 -29.20 60.27 -61.27
C GLN A 168 -30.28 61.23 -60.75
N ARG A 169 -30.70 61.10 -59.49
CA ARG A 169 -31.68 62.02 -58.89
C ARG A 169 -31.12 63.44 -58.77
N CYS A 170 -29.85 63.58 -58.42
CA CYS A 170 -29.18 64.88 -58.39
C CYS A 170 -29.15 65.52 -59.79
N GLU A 171 -28.83 64.76 -60.83
CA GLU A 171 -28.85 65.23 -62.24
C GLU A 171 -30.28 65.64 -62.68
N GLN A 172 -31.29 64.87 -62.31
CA GLN A 172 -32.70 65.19 -62.58
C GLN A 172 -33.13 66.49 -61.90
N VAL A 173 -32.80 66.67 -60.62
CA VAL A 173 -33.11 67.89 -59.87
C VAL A 173 -32.38 69.10 -60.47
N GLN A 174 -31.11 68.96 -60.84
CA GLN A 174 -30.37 70.02 -61.54
C GLN A 174 -31.05 70.41 -62.86
N SER A 175 -31.55 69.43 -63.62
CA SER A 175 -32.29 69.68 -64.87
C SER A 175 -33.63 70.39 -64.63
N ILE A 176 -34.37 70.02 -63.58
CA ILE A 176 -35.62 70.67 -63.20
C ILE A 176 -35.38 72.12 -62.77
N ILE A 177 -34.36 72.36 -61.93
CA ILE A 177 -33.99 73.71 -61.49
C ILE A 177 -33.67 74.58 -62.70
N PHE A 178 -32.85 74.08 -63.63
CA PHE A 178 -32.50 74.79 -64.85
C PHE A 178 -33.73 75.14 -65.71
N GLU A 179 -34.67 74.20 -65.88
CA GLU A 179 -35.89 74.44 -66.64
C GLU A 179 -36.83 75.43 -65.93
N GLN A 180 -36.95 75.35 -64.60
CA GLN A 180 -37.74 76.29 -63.80
C GLN A 180 -37.17 77.72 -63.88
N ASP A 181 -35.85 77.88 -63.78
CA ASP A 181 -35.19 79.18 -63.92
C ASP A 181 -35.48 79.80 -65.29
N LYS A 182 -35.42 79.00 -66.36
CA LYS A 182 -35.76 79.44 -67.72
C LYS A 182 -37.24 79.82 -67.87
N GLN A 183 -38.15 79.09 -67.23
CA GLN A 183 -39.58 79.42 -67.23
C GLN A 183 -39.88 80.73 -66.48
N ILE A 184 -39.23 80.94 -65.33
CA ILE A 184 -39.35 82.18 -64.55
C ILE A 184 -38.85 83.36 -65.39
N GLU A 185 -37.73 83.21 -66.08
CA GLU A 185 -37.17 84.24 -66.96
C GLU A 185 -38.14 84.59 -68.11
N ASN A 186 -38.73 83.57 -68.76
CA ASN A 186 -39.73 83.75 -69.81
C ASN A 186 -41.03 84.42 -69.31
N ALA A 187 -41.53 84.02 -68.13
CA ALA A 187 -42.74 84.60 -67.54
C ALA A 187 -42.55 86.08 -67.16
N LEU A 188 -41.36 86.44 -66.66
CA LEU A 188 -41.00 87.84 -66.40
C LEU A 188 -40.98 88.66 -67.69
N MET A 189 -40.49 88.08 -68.79
CA MET A 189 -40.50 88.74 -70.11
C MET A 189 -41.94 88.93 -70.64
N GLN A 190 -42.80 87.92 -70.54
CA GLN A 190 -44.21 87.99 -70.96
C GLN A 190 -45.03 88.99 -70.14
N THR A 191 -44.84 89.03 -68.81
CA THR A 191 -45.56 89.99 -67.93
C THR A 191 -45.22 91.44 -68.30
N LYS A 192 -43.97 91.72 -68.72
CA LYS A 192 -43.58 93.04 -69.23
C LYS A 192 -44.33 93.40 -70.51
N ILE A 193 -44.56 92.45 -71.41
CA ILE A 193 -45.30 92.65 -72.66
C ILE A 193 -46.80 92.87 -72.38
N GLN A 194 -47.41 92.05 -71.53
CA GLN A 194 -48.85 92.15 -71.23
C GLN A 194 -49.22 93.46 -70.53
N ASN A 195 -48.37 93.95 -69.62
CA ASN A 195 -48.58 95.25 -68.98
C ASN A 195 -48.56 96.41 -70.00
N ALA A 196 -47.85 96.28 -71.13
CA ALA A 196 -47.89 97.28 -72.20
C ALA A 196 -49.19 97.24 -73.02
N VAL A 197 -49.80 96.06 -73.18
CA VAL A 197 -51.05 95.87 -73.95
C VAL A 197 -52.29 96.30 -73.14
N ASN A 198 -52.34 95.98 -71.85
CA ASN A 198 -53.48 96.33 -70.99
C ASN A 198 -53.67 97.85 -70.83
N THR A 199 -52.62 98.66 -71.00
CA THR A 199 -52.74 100.13 -71.04
C THR A 199 -53.51 100.62 -72.27
N TYR A 200 -53.47 99.91 -73.39
CA TYR A 200 -54.17 100.27 -74.63
C TYR A 200 -55.65 99.84 -74.63
N SER A 201 -55.99 98.75 -73.93
CA SER A 201 -57.32 98.12 -74.04
C SER A 201 -58.44 98.76 -73.19
N ILE A 202 -58.11 99.62 -72.22
CA ILE A 202 -59.08 100.32 -71.36
C ILE A 202 -59.83 101.44 -72.12
N VAL A 203 -59.37 101.86 -73.29
CA VAL A 203 -59.98 102.93 -74.10
C VAL A 203 -61.13 102.45 -74.99
N TYR A 204 -61.26 101.14 -75.25
CA TYR A 204 -62.10 100.62 -76.34
C TYR A 204 -63.48 100.07 -75.92
N LEU A 205 -63.73 99.80 -74.63
CA LEU A 205 -64.95 99.08 -74.18
C LEU A 205 -66.05 100.00 -73.65
N LYS A 206 -66.34 101.08 -74.40
CA LYS A 206 -67.55 101.90 -74.22
C LYS A 206 -68.60 101.71 -75.33
N GLU A 207 -68.29 100.92 -76.35
CA GLU A 207 -69.13 100.69 -77.52
C GLU A 207 -69.74 99.28 -77.46
N ASP A 208 -70.97 99.16 -77.93
CA ASP A 208 -71.59 97.90 -78.35
C ASP A 208 -72.34 97.05 -77.33
N SER A 209 -73.10 97.78 -76.51
CA SER A 209 -74.50 97.49 -76.23
C SER A 209 -75.35 97.32 -77.51
N VAL A 210 -75.14 96.27 -78.29
CA VAL A 210 -76.02 95.82 -79.40
C VAL A 210 -76.51 94.38 -79.15
N SER A 211 -76.69 94.08 -77.87
CA SER A 211 -77.79 93.28 -77.35
C SER A 211 -79.09 93.35 -78.17
N HIS A 212 -79.91 92.31 -78.00
CA HIS A 212 -81.38 92.40 -77.90
C HIS A 212 -82.25 91.70 -78.96
N LEU A 213 -81.74 91.15 -80.07
CA LEU A 213 -82.60 90.45 -81.03
C LEU A 213 -82.64 88.91 -80.92
N MET A 214 -81.64 88.26 -80.31
CA MET A 214 -81.61 86.78 -80.18
C MET A 214 -82.36 86.22 -78.94
N GLN A 215 -82.87 87.07 -78.07
CA GLN A 215 -83.25 86.70 -76.70
C GLN A 215 -84.70 86.18 -76.56
N TYR A 216 -85.49 86.18 -77.63
CA TYR A 216 -86.93 85.84 -77.56
C TYR A 216 -87.24 84.36 -77.79
N THR A 217 -86.52 83.67 -78.67
CA THR A 217 -86.80 82.25 -79.02
C THR A 217 -86.10 81.23 -78.11
N SER A 218 -85.05 81.65 -77.39
CA SER A 218 -84.32 80.81 -76.43
C SER A 218 -85.11 80.52 -75.14
N ASN A 219 -86.00 81.43 -74.72
CA ASN A 219 -86.60 81.39 -73.38
C ASN A 219 -87.65 80.30 -73.16
N GLU A 220 -88.34 79.80 -74.19
CA GLU A 220 -89.38 78.77 -74.01
C GLU A 220 -88.85 77.33 -74.11
N ILE A 221 -87.80 77.09 -74.89
CA ILE A 221 -87.11 75.78 -74.91
C ILE A 221 -86.38 75.56 -73.58
N GLU A 222 -85.79 76.62 -73.01
CA GLU A 222 -85.04 76.56 -71.75
C GLU A 222 -85.93 76.39 -70.50
N LYS A 223 -87.24 76.64 -70.62
CA LYS A 223 -88.22 76.42 -69.54
C LYS A 223 -88.61 74.95 -69.39
N LEU A 224 -88.92 74.28 -70.51
CA LEU A 224 -89.28 72.86 -70.51
C LEU A 224 -88.08 71.96 -70.17
N TRP A 225 -86.87 72.35 -70.57
CA TRP A 225 -85.64 71.62 -70.21
C TRP A 225 -85.28 71.75 -68.72
N ARG A 226 -85.55 72.91 -68.10
CA ARG A 226 -85.38 73.11 -66.65
C ARG A 226 -86.24 72.18 -65.82
N GLN A 227 -87.52 72.02 -66.17
CA GLN A 227 -88.46 71.18 -65.40
C GLN A 227 -88.12 69.68 -65.43
N LEU A 228 -87.67 69.16 -66.58
CA LEU A 228 -87.24 67.76 -66.68
C LEU A 228 -85.94 67.51 -65.91
N ASN A 229 -84.99 68.44 -65.99
CA ASN A 229 -83.71 68.28 -65.31
C ASN A 229 -83.81 68.49 -63.79
N GLU A 230 -84.71 69.34 -63.33
CA GLU A 230 -85.03 69.52 -61.90
C GLU A 230 -85.59 68.23 -61.29
N THR A 231 -86.53 67.56 -61.95
CA THR A 231 -87.10 66.29 -61.44
C THR A 231 -86.09 65.14 -61.43
N ILE A 232 -85.20 65.05 -62.43
CA ILE A 232 -84.12 64.04 -62.47
C ILE A 232 -83.07 64.32 -61.38
N THR A 233 -82.62 65.56 -61.24
CA THR A 233 -81.64 65.93 -60.21
C THR A 233 -82.20 65.77 -58.80
N GLU A 234 -83.49 66.00 -58.58
CA GLU A 234 -84.14 65.77 -57.29
C GLU A 234 -84.25 64.27 -56.95
N TYR A 235 -84.58 63.41 -57.92
CA TYR A 235 -84.60 61.95 -57.72
C TYR A 235 -83.20 61.37 -57.48
N GLU A 236 -82.19 61.79 -58.26
CA GLU A 236 -80.81 61.37 -58.05
C GLU A 236 -80.26 61.85 -56.71
N ARG A 237 -80.54 63.10 -56.32
CA ARG A 237 -80.10 63.64 -55.03
C ARG A 237 -80.75 62.90 -53.85
N ASN A 238 -82.03 62.55 -53.96
CA ASN A 238 -82.75 61.80 -52.93
C ASN A 238 -82.36 60.32 -52.84
N THR A 239 -81.90 59.69 -53.93
CA THR A 239 -81.51 58.26 -53.92
C THR A 239 -79.99 58.02 -53.81
N ARG A 240 -79.14 59.01 -54.09
CA ARG A 240 -77.67 58.89 -54.07
C ARG A 240 -77.12 58.54 -52.70
N ASP A 241 -77.59 59.19 -51.64
CA ASP A 241 -77.06 58.97 -50.30
C ASP A 241 -77.46 57.59 -49.75
N LYS A 242 -78.69 57.14 -50.04
CA LYS A 242 -79.14 55.78 -49.73
C LYS A 242 -78.36 54.70 -50.51
N ARG A 243 -78.01 54.95 -51.77
CA ARG A 243 -77.21 54.03 -52.59
C ARG A 243 -75.78 53.89 -52.05
N LYS A 244 -75.13 55.00 -51.69
CA LYS A 244 -73.79 54.99 -51.06
C LYS A 244 -73.78 54.25 -49.73
N GLN A 245 -74.79 54.47 -48.89
CA GLN A 245 -74.91 53.76 -47.61
C GLN A 245 -75.10 52.25 -47.81
N TYR A 246 -75.91 51.84 -48.79
CA TYR A 246 -76.09 50.44 -49.13
C TYR A 246 -74.80 49.80 -49.66
N GLU A 247 -74.08 50.45 -50.58
CA GLU A 247 -72.80 49.94 -51.10
C GLU A 247 -71.74 49.81 -50.00
N TYR A 248 -71.64 50.80 -49.11
CA TYR A 248 -70.73 50.73 -47.96
C TYR A 248 -71.08 49.59 -47.00
N LEU A 249 -72.36 49.42 -46.67
CA LEU A 249 -72.80 48.32 -45.80
C LEU A 249 -72.59 46.96 -46.45
N LYS A 250 -72.78 46.86 -47.77
CA LYS A 250 -72.52 45.64 -48.54
C LYS A 250 -71.04 45.28 -48.55
N GLU A 251 -70.15 46.24 -48.79
CA GLU A 251 -68.70 46.00 -48.72
C GLU A 251 -68.24 45.57 -47.31
N GLN A 252 -68.80 46.17 -46.25
CA GLN A 252 -68.53 45.72 -44.88
C GLN A 252 -69.02 44.29 -44.63
N ASP A 253 -70.23 43.95 -45.08
CA ASP A 253 -70.80 42.61 -44.91
C ASP A 253 -70.00 41.55 -45.68
N ASP A 254 -69.59 41.86 -46.92
CA ASP A 254 -68.73 41.01 -47.74
C ASP A 254 -67.34 40.80 -47.08
N ALA A 255 -66.76 41.85 -46.48
CA ALA A 255 -65.50 41.75 -45.73
C ALA A 255 -65.65 40.89 -44.46
N HIS A 256 -66.73 41.09 -43.69
CA HIS A 256 -67.03 40.27 -42.52
C HIS A 256 -67.29 38.80 -42.89
N HIS A 257 -67.96 38.53 -44.01
CA HIS A 257 -68.13 37.17 -44.52
C HIS A 257 -66.81 36.51 -44.91
N ALA A 258 -65.89 37.25 -45.53
CA ALA A 258 -64.56 36.76 -45.86
C ALA A 258 -63.72 36.43 -44.61
N ASP A 259 -63.83 37.24 -43.56
CA ASP A 259 -63.17 36.98 -42.26
C ASP A 259 -63.80 35.77 -41.54
N VAL A 260 -65.13 35.69 -41.52
CA VAL A 260 -65.86 34.60 -40.87
C VAL A 260 -65.55 33.24 -41.50
N ALA A 261 -65.33 33.20 -42.81
CA ALA A 261 -64.93 31.98 -43.52
C ALA A 261 -63.56 31.43 -43.08
N GLN A 262 -62.69 32.25 -42.47
CA GLN A 262 -61.36 31.84 -42.02
C GLN A 262 -61.36 31.20 -40.62
N TYR A 263 -62.32 31.58 -39.75
CA TYR A 263 -62.37 31.09 -38.36
C TYR A 263 -62.47 29.57 -38.21
N PRO A 264 -63.25 28.81 -39.01
CA PRO A 264 -63.31 27.34 -38.88
C PRO A 264 -61.96 26.66 -39.14
N ARG A 265 -61.20 27.17 -40.12
CA ARG A 265 -59.85 26.65 -40.45
C ARG A 265 -58.89 26.92 -39.30
N LEU A 266 -58.89 28.14 -38.78
CA LEU A 266 -58.07 28.52 -37.63
C LEU A 266 -58.44 27.71 -36.38
N HIS A 267 -59.74 27.50 -36.14
CA HIS A 267 -60.25 26.69 -35.04
C HIS A 267 -59.76 25.24 -35.13
N THR A 268 -59.82 24.63 -36.31
CA THR A 268 -59.36 23.24 -36.50
C THR A 268 -57.85 23.12 -36.33
N GLN A 269 -57.08 24.11 -36.79
CA GLN A 269 -55.62 24.17 -36.57
C GLN A 269 -55.28 24.31 -35.08
N LEU A 270 -55.92 25.24 -34.37
CA LEU A 270 -55.71 25.43 -32.93
C LEU A 270 -56.12 24.20 -32.13
N GLN A 271 -57.23 23.54 -32.49
CA GLN A 271 -57.68 22.32 -31.85
C GLN A 271 -56.71 21.14 -32.08
N GLY A 272 -56.14 21.05 -33.29
CA GLY A 272 -55.06 20.11 -33.61
C GLY A 272 -53.81 20.38 -32.79
N ALA A 273 -53.39 21.64 -32.68
CA ALA A 273 -52.25 22.05 -31.86
C ALA A 273 -52.46 21.71 -30.37
N ILE A 274 -53.65 21.99 -29.82
CA ILE A 274 -54.00 21.64 -28.43
C ILE A 274 -53.94 20.12 -28.22
N LYS A 275 -54.44 19.32 -29.17
CA LYS A 275 -54.40 17.86 -29.08
C LYS A 275 -52.95 17.34 -29.08
N ASN A 276 -52.11 17.86 -29.97
CA ASN A 276 -50.70 17.48 -30.05
C ASN A 276 -49.95 17.87 -28.77
N LEU A 277 -50.13 19.10 -28.29
CA LEU A 277 -49.51 19.55 -27.04
C LEU A 277 -49.94 18.72 -25.82
N ARG A 278 -51.20 18.27 -25.77
CA ARG A 278 -51.66 17.34 -24.72
C ARG A 278 -50.98 15.99 -24.82
N GLN A 279 -50.83 15.43 -26.02
CA GLN A 279 -50.12 14.17 -26.24
C GLN A 279 -48.64 14.28 -25.86
N ASP A 280 -47.96 15.36 -26.27
CA ASP A 280 -46.56 15.62 -25.92
C ASP A 280 -46.38 15.77 -24.41
N THR A 281 -47.30 16.49 -23.75
CA THR A 281 -47.28 16.65 -22.28
C THR A 281 -47.44 15.31 -21.58
N GLN A 282 -48.33 14.44 -22.07
CA GLN A 282 -48.54 13.11 -21.51
C GLN A 282 -47.31 12.22 -21.72
N ALA A 283 -46.73 12.20 -22.92
CA ALA A 283 -45.52 11.44 -23.21
C ALA A 283 -44.32 11.90 -22.37
N LEU A 284 -44.15 13.22 -22.18
CA LEU A 284 -43.12 13.77 -21.29
C LEU A 284 -43.36 13.39 -19.83
N SER A 285 -44.62 13.40 -19.38
CA SER A 285 -45.03 12.95 -18.05
C SER A 285 -44.68 11.49 -17.81
N GLU A 286 -45.03 10.60 -18.74
CA GLU A 286 -44.74 9.17 -18.65
C GLU A 286 -43.23 8.89 -18.64
N LYS A 287 -42.47 9.57 -19.51
CA LYS A 287 -41.00 9.47 -19.52
C LYS A 287 -40.38 9.96 -18.22
N ARG A 288 -40.90 11.07 -17.66
CA ARG A 288 -40.45 11.57 -16.35
C ARG A 288 -40.72 10.54 -15.26
N GLU A 289 -41.91 9.96 -15.21
CA GLU A 289 -42.27 8.97 -14.19
C GLU A 289 -41.37 7.73 -14.29
N GLN A 290 -41.12 7.23 -15.51
CA GLN A 290 -40.17 6.15 -15.75
C GLN A 290 -38.77 6.48 -15.21
N THR A 291 -38.22 7.65 -15.54
CA THR A 291 -36.90 8.05 -15.02
C THR A 291 -36.88 8.17 -13.49
N ILE A 292 -37.97 8.64 -12.87
CA ILE A 292 -38.07 8.70 -11.41
C ILE A 292 -38.06 7.30 -10.80
N THR A 293 -38.79 6.35 -11.39
CA THR A 293 -38.81 4.96 -10.91
C THR A 293 -37.44 4.29 -11.05
N GLU A 294 -36.75 4.46 -12.17
CA GLU A 294 -35.40 3.93 -12.39
C GLU A 294 -34.38 4.50 -11.38
N LEU A 295 -34.45 5.80 -11.10
CA LEU A 295 -33.60 6.46 -10.12
C LEU A 295 -33.89 5.97 -8.70
N LYS A 296 -35.17 5.81 -8.33
CA LYS A 296 -35.56 5.23 -7.03
C LYS A 296 -35.01 3.82 -6.86
N ASP A 297 -35.12 2.99 -7.90
CA ASP A 297 -34.57 1.64 -7.88
C ASP A 297 -33.04 1.65 -7.75
N HIS A 298 -32.37 2.58 -8.43
CA HIS A 298 -30.92 2.73 -8.29
C HIS A 298 -30.52 3.13 -6.87
N ILE A 299 -31.25 4.04 -6.23
CA ILE A 299 -31.03 4.45 -4.83
C ILE A 299 -31.21 3.24 -3.90
N VAL A 300 -32.26 2.45 -4.06
CA VAL A 300 -32.50 1.24 -3.24
C VAL A 300 -31.38 0.21 -3.43
N ARG A 301 -30.96 -0.04 -4.67
CA ARG A 301 -29.85 -0.96 -4.97
C ARG A 301 -28.53 -0.49 -4.35
N MET A 302 -28.21 0.80 -4.46
CA MET A 302 -27.02 1.38 -3.83
C MET A 302 -27.10 1.32 -2.30
N GLY A 303 -28.28 1.57 -1.72
CA GLY A 303 -28.51 1.44 -0.29
C GLY A 303 -28.23 0.03 0.23
N LYS A 304 -28.70 -0.99 -0.49
CA LYS A 304 -28.41 -2.41 -0.16
C LYS A 304 -26.90 -2.72 -0.23
N LYS A 305 -26.21 -2.27 -1.27
CA LYS A 305 -24.74 -2.43 -1.40
C LYS A 305 -23.98 -1.72 -0.27
N LEU A 306 -24.40 -0.52 0.11
CA LEU A 306 -23.78 0.21 1.20
C LEU A 306 -23.99 -0.50 2.56
N GLN A 307 -25.17 -1.09 2.76
CA GLN A 307 -25.47 -1.87 3.96
C GLN A 307 -24.64 -3.16 4.04
N SER A 308 -24.48 -3.89 2.93
CA SER A 308 -23.62 -5.09 2.91
C SER A 308 -22.16 -4.73 3.18
N LEU A 309 -21.64 -3.67 2.56
CA LEU A 309 -20.27 -3.18 2.82
C LEU A 309 -20.08 -2.77 4.28
N ARG A 310 -21.07 -2.12 4.90
CA ARG A 310 -21.03 -1.79 6.34
C ARG A 310 -20.98 -3.04 7.23
N GLN A 311 -21.71 -4.10 6.86
CA GLN A 311 -21.68 -5.37 7.58
C GLN A 311 -20.31 -6.05 7.45
N GLU A 312 -19.78 -6.14 6.23
CA GLU A 312 -18.43 -6.67 5.98
C GLU A 312 -17.36 -5.90 6.76
N PHE A 313 -17.41 -4.57 6.74
CA PHE A 313 -16.49 -3.73 7.49
C PHE A 313 -16.59 -3.94 9.01
N SER A 314 -17.82 -4.08 9.53
CA SER A 314 -18.04 -4.40 10.95
C SER A 314 -17.43 -5.75 11.33
N MET A 315 -17.62 -6.78 10.49
CA MET A 315 -17.06 -8.11 10.70
C MET A 315 -15.53 -8.10 10.65
N ALA A 316 -14.93 -7.41 9.67
CA ALA A 316 -13.48 -7.25 9.58
C ALA A 316 -12.92 -6.57 10.82
N ARG A 317 -13.54 -5.47 11.27
CA ARG A 317 -13.13 -4.75 12.48
C ARG A 317 -13.19 -5.62 13.74
N MET A 318 -14.22 -6.47 13.85
CA MET A 318 -14.33 -7.43 14.96
C MET A 318 -13.22 -8.48 14.91
N LEU A 319 -12.94 -9.02 13.72
CA LEU A 319 -11.87 -10.00 13.51
C LEU A 319 -10.50 -9.41 13.85
N ASP A 320 -10.19 -8.22 13.35
CA ASP A 320 -8.95 -7.50 13.66
C ASP A 320 -8.81 -7.24 15.16
N ALA A 321 -9.88 -6.83 15.85
CA ALA A 321 -9.86 -6.63 17.29
C ALA A 321 -9.54 -7.93 18.05
N THR A 322 -10.09 -9.07 17.62
CA THR A 322 -9.78 -10.38 18.24
C THR A 322 -8.34 -10.81 17.98
N GLN A 323 -7.83 -10.61 16.76
CA GLN A 323 -6.45 -10.93 16.40
C GLN A 323 -5.46 -10.06 17.17
N LEU A 324 -5.74 -8.76 17.28
CA LEU A 324 -4.90 -7.83 18.04
C LEU A 324 -4.89 -8.22 19.53
N LYS A 325 -6.04 -8.56 20.11
CA LYS A 325 -6.10 -9.06 21.50
C LYS A 325 -5.25 -10.31 21.68
N LYS A 326 -5.34 -11.28 20.75
CA LYS A 326 -4.53 -12.51 20.79
C LYS A 326 -3.04 -12.20 20.68
N LEU A 327 -2.64 -11.32 19.75
CA LEU A 327 -1.27 -10.89 19.57
C LEU A 327 -0.72 -10.23 20.84
N THR A 328 -1.49 -9.33 21.46
CA THR A 328 -1.09 -8.64 22.70
C THR A 328 -0.90 -9.62 23.86
N ILE A 329 -1.76 -10.64 23.99
CA ILE A 329 -1.61 -11.66 25.04
C ILE A 329 -0.34 -12.50 24.81
N ILE A 330 -0.11 -12.94 23.57
CA ILE A 330 1.06 -13.76 23.21
C ILE A 330 2.36 -12.94 23.35
N SER A 331 2.37 -11.69 22.89
CA SER A 331 3.56 -10.83 23.02
C SER A 331 3.88 -10.55 24.49
N ALA A 332 2.86 -10.27 25.32
CA ALA A 332 3.05 -10.07 26.75
C ALA A 332 3.57 -11.33 27.47
N SER A 333 3.11 -12.53 27.09
CA SER A 333 3.62 -13.78 27.68
C SER A 333 5.05 -14.07 27.26
N VAL A 334 5.39 -13.88 25.97
CA VAL A 334 6.76 -14.02 25.46
C VAL A 334 7.70 -13.02 26.11
N LEU A 335 7.29 -11.76 26.25
CA LEU A 335 8.08 -10.74 26.94
C LEU A 335 8.36 -11.12 28.40
N LYS A 336 7.36 -11.62 29.14
CA LYS A 336 7.56 -12.11 30.51
C LYS A 336 8.55 -13.27 30.57
N GLU A 337 8.47 -14.22 29.64
CA GLU A 337 9.42 -15.34 29.61
C GLU A 337 10.84 -14.91 29.26
N LEU A 338 11.00 -14.01 28.28
CA LEU A 338 12.29 -13.44 27.93
C LEU A 338 12.89 -12.64 29.10
N GLN A 339 12.06 -11.86 29.81
CA GLN A 339 12.49 -11.14 31.00
C GLN A 339 12.94 -12.11 32.10
N ARG A 340 12.19 -13.20 32.35
CA ARG A 340 12.58 -14.24 33.31
C ARG A 340 13.91 -14.90 32.94
N ILE A 341 14.16 -15.16 31.65
CA ILE A 341 15.44 -15.70 31.16
C ILE A 341 16.56 -14.67 31.37
N SER A 342 16.30 -13.41 31.07
CA SER A 342 17.25 -12.31 31.27
C SER A 342 17.65 -12.18 32.75
N GLU A 343 16.68 -12.19 33.66
CA GLU A 343 16.90 -12.15 35.12
C GLU A 343 17.72 -13.34 35.61
N LYS A 344 17.46 -14.56 35.10
CA LYS A 344 18.31 -15.73 35.39
C LYS A 344 19.73 -15.55 34.86
N GLY A 345 19.88 -14.99 33.66
CA GLY A 345 21.17 -14.68 33.06
C GLY A 345 21.96 -13.65 33.89
N THR A 346 21.33 -12.57 34.34
CA THR A 346 21.98 -11.55 35.16
C THR A 346 22.35 -12.08 36.54
N MET A 347 21.49 -12.90 37.17
CA MET A 347 21.83 -13.60 38.42
C MET A 347 23.01 -14.56 38.24
N LEU A 348 23.07 -15.30 37.13
CA LEU A 348 24.20 -16.19 36.88
C LEU A 348 25.50 -15.40 36.65
N LEU A 349 25.45 -14.27 35.95
CA LEU A 349 26.60 -13.37 35.78
C LEU A 349 27.05 -12.75 37.11
N SER A 350 26.11 -12.36 37.98
CA SER A 350 26.46 -11.79 39.28
C SER A 350 27.11 -12.86 40.20
N LEU A 351 26.57 -14.08 40.21
CA LEU A 351 27.17 -15.23 40.89
C LEU A 351 28.57 -15.53 40.34
N LEU A 352 28.74 -15.57 39.02
CA LEU A 352 30.04 -15.80 38.38
C LEU A 352 31.06 -14.73 38.80
N LYS A 353 30.65 -13.45 38.84
CA LYS A 353 31.50 -12.35 39.28
C LYS A 353 31.91 -12.49 40.75
N MET A 354 30.96 -12.84 41.62
CA MET A 354 31.26 -13.10 43.04
C MET A 354 32.20 -14.30 43.23
N CYS A 355 31.94 -15.41 42.54
CA CYS A 355 32.79 -16.60 42.59
C CYS A 355 34.20 -16.33 42.03
N SER A 356 34.32 -15.59 40.93
CA SER A 356 35.62 -15.25 40.34
C SER A 356 36.51 -14.42 41.28
N ASN A 357 35.93 -13.64 42.19
CA ASN A 357 36.71 -12.90 43.20
C ASN A 357 37.30 -13.81 44.29
N LEU A 358 36.73 -15.00 44.49
CA LEU A 358 37.17 -15.98 45.47
C LEU A 358 38.09 -17.05 44.87
N GLU A 359 38.30 -17.03 43.55
CA GLU A 359 39.15 -17.99 42.86
C GLU A 359 40.65 -17.65 43.05
N PRO A 360 41.52 -18.66 43.24
CA PRO A 360 42.96 -18.46 43.29
C PRO A 360 43.49 -17.85 41.98
N PHE A 361 44.44 -16.93 42.09
CA PHE A 361 45.02 -16.19 40.95
C PHE A 361 45.55 -17.11 39.82
N SER A 362 46.02 -18.32 40.16
CA SER A 362 46.49 -19.33 39.21
C SER A 362 45.39 -19.80 38.23
N LEU A 363 44.15 -19.90 38.69
CA LEU A 363 43.00 -20.28 37.84
C LEU A 363 42.46 -19.11 37.03
N THR A 364 42.52 -17.89 37.58
CA THR A 364 42.19 -16.66 36.86
C THR A 364 43.10 -16.51 35.64
N VAL A 365 44.41 -16.72 35.80
CA VAL A 365 45.37 -16.69 34.68
C VAL A 365 45.10 -17.80 33.67
N GLN A 366 44.75 -19.02 34.10
CA GLN A 366 44.41 -20.14 33.21
C GLN A 366 43.15 -19.86 32.36
N ARG A 367 42.18 -19.10 32.88
CA ARG A 367 41.01 -18.64 32.11
C ARG A 367 41.38 -17.66 30.98
N TYR A 368 42.40 -16.82 31.18
CA TYR A 368 42.86 -15.85 30.17
C TYR A 368 43.90 -16.42 29.20
N THR A 369 44.71 -17.40 29.60
CA THR A 369 45.74 -18.01 28.75
C THR A 369 45.19 -19.10 27.82
N LEU A 370 44.02 -19.69 28.13
CA LEU A 370 43.33 -20.64 27.26
C LEU A 370 42.31 -19.99 26.32
N ARG A 371 42.52 -18.71 25.96
CA ARG A 371 41.87 -18.13 24.79
C ARG A 371 42.59 -18.61 23.53
N ASP A 372 42.17 -19.79 23.09
CA ASP A 372 42.26 -20.30 21.71
C ASP A 372 43.66 -20.51 21.10
N THR A 373 44.19 -21.73 21.24
CA THR A 373 45.21 -22.28 20.32
C THR A 373 44.81 -23.65 19.77
N GLY A 374 43.51 -23.98 19.72
CA GLY A 374 43.14 -25.26 19.13
C GLY A 374 41.70 -25.70 19.28
N SER A 375 40.74 -24.94 18.74
CA SER A 375 39.59 -25.58 18.08
C SER A 375 38.78 -24.58 17.25
N ARG A 376 39.34 -24.21 16.09
CA ARG A 376 38.51 -23.82 14.94
C ARG A 376 37.91 -25.09 14.33
N ARG A 377 37.19 -25.91 15.12
CA ARG A 377 36.30 -26.92 14.54
C ARG A 377 35.12 -26.17 13.98
N ALA A 378 34.87 -26.46 12.71
CA ALA A 378 33.79 -25.91 11.93
C ALA A 378 32.48 -25.83 12.74
N PHE A 379 31.75 -24.74 12.52
CA PHE A 379 30.33 -24.58 12.85
C PHE A 379 29.48 -25.58 12.04
N THR A 380 29.77 -26.87 12.13
CA THR A 380 28.91 -27.93 11.61
C THR A 380 27.94 -28.32 12.71
N SER A 381 26.76 -27.70 12.61
CA SER A 381 25.44 -28.28 12.91
C SER A 381 25.47 -29.71 13.46
N CYS A 382 25.53 -29.84 14.77
CA CYS A 382 24.88 -30.94 15.48
C CYS A 382 24.73 -30.49 16.94
N MET A 383 23.49 -30.47 17.41
CA MET A 383 23.13 -30.21 18.80
C MET A 383 23.97 -31.11 19.72
N SER A 384 25.04 -30.56 20.31
CA SER A 384 25.81 -31.25 21.35
C SER A 384 24.90 -31.40 22.57
N GLU A 385 24.85 -32.62 23.12
CA GLU A 385 24.08 -32.90 24.34
C GLU A 385 24.45 -31.87 25.43
N PRO A 386 23.48 -31.39 26.23
CA PRO A 386 23.68 -30.25 27.13
C PRO A 386 24.81 -30.42 28.16
N PHE A 387 25.24 -31.65 28.41
CA PHE A 387 26.27 -31.98 29.40
C PHE A 387 27.70 -31.77 28.88
N ASP A 388 27.94 -31.90 27.57
CA ASP A 388 29.28 -31.70 26.96
C ASP A 388 29.72 -30.22 27.03
N LYS A 389 28.78 -29.29 27.22
CA LYS A 389 29.06 -27.84 27.28
C LYS A 389 29.59 -27.38 28.64
N LEU A 390 29.48 -28.21 29.68
CA LEU A 390 29.90 -27.89 31.05
C LEU A 390 31.17 -28.62 31.49
N GLU A 391 31.81 -29.40 30.61
CA GLU A 391 32.98 -30.21 30.94
C GLU A 391 34.11 -29.38 31.56
N LYS A 392 34.47 -28.25 30.94
CA LYS A 392 35.48 -27.31 31.47
C LYS A 392 35.08 -26.69 32.82
N PHE A 393 33.80 -26.47 33.06
CA PHE A 393 33.32 -25.98 34.35
C PHE A 393 33.52 -27.05 35.43
N TRP A 394 33.19 -28.31 35.13
CA TRP A 394 33.37 -29.42 36.05
C TRP A 394 34.84 -29.73 36.33
N GLU A 395 35.72 -29.62 35.33
CA GLU A 395 37.18 -29.72 35.52
C GLU A 395 37.68 -28.66 36.52
N GLN A 396 37.29 -27.39 36.32
CA GLN A 396 37.65 -26.29 37.22
C GLN A 396 37.09 -26.52 38.64
N TYR A 397 35.83 -26.92 38.75
CA TYR A 397 35.19 -27.23 40.03
C TYR A 397 35.94 -28.35 40.78
N ASN A 398 36.27 -29.44 40.08
CA ASN A 398 36.96 -30.58 40.68
C ASN A 398 38.38 -30.23 41.12
N TYR A 399 39.10 -29.39 40.36
CA TYR A 399 40.41 -28.87 40.76
C TYR A 399 40.32 -28.07 42.07
N ILE A 400 39.43 -27.08 42.15
CA ILE A 400 39.25 -26.26 43.36
C ILE A 400 38.83 -27.14 44.55
N LYS A 401 37.99 -28.16 44.31
CA LYS A 401 37.56 -29.10 45.35
C LYS A 401 38.72 -29.94 45.88
N ALA A 402 39.60 -30.42 45.00
CA ALA A 402 40.79 -31.16 45.39
C ALA A 402 41.76 -30.29 46.20
N ASP A 403 41.96 -29.06 45.77
CA ASP A 403 42.82 -28.07 46.45
C ASP A 403 42.28 -27.74 47.86
N ASN A 404 40.98 -27.50 48.00
CA ASN A 404 40.34 -27.31 49.31
C ASN A 404 40.52 -28.51 50.25
N ILE A 405 40.46 -29.74 49.73
CA ILE A 405 40.71 -30.95 50.54
C ILE A 405 42.17 -30.97 51.00
N PHE A 406 43.12 -30.60 50.13
CA PHE A 406 44.52 -30.53 50.49
C PHE A 406 44.78 -29.47 51.57
N MET A 407 44.26 -28.25 51.37
CA MET A 407 44.37 -27.16 52.35
C MET A 407 43.76 -27.53 53.70
N ARG A 408 42.63 -28.24 53.72
CA ARG A 408 42.01 -28.71 54.97
C ARG A 408 42.91 -29.70 55.71
N LYS A 409 43.53 -30.65 55.00
CA LYS A 409 44.47 -31.60 55.61
C LYS A 409 45.68 -30.90 56.23
N GLU A 410 46.22 -29.90 55.54
CA GLU A 410 47.37 -29.14 56.06
C GLU A 410 46.97 -28.30 57.29
N CYS A 411 45.79 -27.66 57.26
CA CYS A 411 45.23 -26.99 58.44
C CYS A 411 45.05 -27.93 59.63
N ASP A 412 44.52 -29.15 59.41
CA ASP A 412 44.34 -30.14 60.46
C ASP A 412 45.68 -30.59 61.05
N LYS A 413 46.69 -30.79 60.20
CA LYS A 413 48.07 -31.12 60.59
C LYS A 413 48.70 -30.00 61.41
N LEU A 414 48.66 -28.76 60.92
CA LEU A 414 49.18 -27.59 61.63
C LEU A 414 48.44 -27.35 62.96
N SER A 415 47.14 -27.59 63.01
CA SER A 415 46.35 -27.51 64.25
C SER A 415 46.79 -28.57 65.26
N PHE A 416 47.06 -29.79 64.79
CA PHE A 416 47.60 -30.86 65.61
C PHE A 416 49.01 -30.54 66.13
N GLU A 417 49.91 -30.07 65.27
CA GLU A 417 51.25 -29.62 65.64
C GLU A 417 51.20 -28.46 66.63
N ASN A 418 50.32 -27.47 66.42
CA ASN A 418 50.14 -26.36 67.35
C ASN A 418 49.63 -26.83 68.72
N LYS A 419 48.70 -27.79 68.75
CA LYS A 419 48.26 -28.44 70.00
C LYS A 419 49.43 -29.15 70.70
N GLN A 420 50.26 -29.89 69.95
CA GLN A 420 51.44 -30.53 70.51
C GLN A 420 52.44 -29.51 71.06
N LEU A 421 52.79 -28.47 70.28
CA LEU A 421 53.68 -27.40 70.71
C LEU A 421 53.16 -26.68 71.94
N ARG A 422 51.86 -26.34 72.00
CA ARG A 422 51.23 -25.77 73.20
C ARG A 422 51.35 -26.68 74.41
N ASN A 423 51.20 -28.00 74.23
CA ASN A 423 51.36 -28.97 75.31
C ASN A 423 52.81 -29.08 75.75
N THR A 424 53.77 -29.17 74.82
CA THR A 424 55.21 -29.19 75.13
C THR A 424 55.65 -27.92 75.84
N LEU A 425 55.13 -26.76 75.43
CA LEU A 425 55.43 -25.46 76.06
C LEU A 425 54.82 -25.37 77.47
N ARG A 426 53.61 -25.92 77.68
CA ARG A 426 53.04 -26.11 79.03
C ARG A 426 53.92 -27.00 79.89
N THR A 427 54.37 -28.15 79.37
CA THR A 427 55.25 -29.07 80.11
C THR A 427 56.59 -28.42 80.42
N TYR A 428 57.19 -27.70 79.47
CA TYR A 428 58.44 -26.95 79.67
C TYR A 428 58.32 -25.89 80.76
N LEU A 429 57.23 -25.11 80.77
CA LEU A 429 56.94 -24.14 81.82
C LEU A 429 56.78 -24.81 83.20
N ILE A 430 56.18 -26.01 83.26
CA ILE A 430 56.05 -26.79 84.51
C ILE A 430 57.41 -27.35 84.97
N THR A 431 58.31 -27.69 84.05
CA THR A 431 59.66 -28.18 84.39
C THR A 431 60.63 -27.07 84.79
N VAL A 432 60.60 -25.91 84.13
CA VAL A 432 61.42 -24.74 84.48
C VAL A 432 61.01 -24.14 85.82
N SER A 433 59.72 -24.18 86.15
CA SER A 433 59.22 -23.85 87.49
C SER A 433 59.58 -24.90 88.56
N ARG A 434 60.22 -26.02 88.20
CA ARG A 434 60.61 -27.12 89.11
C ARG A 434 62.10 -27.43 89.16
N THR A 435 62.99 -26.76 88.43
CA THR A 435 64.44 -26.94 88.58
C THR A 435 65.01 -26.06 89.71
N PRO A 436 65.59 -26.66 90.79
CA PRO A 436 66.27 -25.95 91.86
C PRO A 436 67.76 -25.76 91.53
N ALA A 437 68.22 -24.52 91.42
CA ALA A 437 69.65 -24.19 91.37
C ALA A 437 70.19 -23.96 92.79
N ALA A 438 71.02 -24.92 93.21
CA ALA A 438 72.01 -24.96 94.28
C ALA A 438 72.29 -23.67 95.10
N ARG A 439 72.14 -23.83 96.43
CA ARG A 439 72.91 -23.18 97.51
C ARG A 439 74.43 -23.31 97.27
N PRO A 440 75.34 -22.46 97.83
CA PRO A 440 75.52 -22.49 99.30
C PRO A 440 76.26 -21.34 100.07
N PHE A 441 76.17 -21.50 101.40
CA PHE A 441 77.03 -21.10 102.53
C PHE A 441 76.97 -19.68 103.17
N ALA A 442 76.58 -19.71 104.46
CA ALA A 442 77.11 -19.02 105.66
C ALA A 442 78.25 -18.00 105.46
N SER A 443 78.43 -16.92 106.22
CA SER A 443 78.06 -16.47 107.59
C SER A 443 78.44 -14.97 107.66
N VAL A 444 77.94 -14.10 108.54
CA VAL A 444 78.39 -13.84 109.92
C VAL A 444 77.66 -12.56 110.40
N ILE A 445 77.36 -12.54 111.69
CA ILE A 445 76.78 -11.52 112.56
C ILE A 445 77.59 -10.21 112.63
N VAL A 446 76.93 -9.04 112.66
CA VAL A 446 77.11 -7.82 113.49
C VAL A 446 75.94 -6.89 113.07
N SER A 447 74.98 -6.45 113.87
CA SER A 447 74.89 -6.13 115.31
C SER A 447 73.57 -6.59 115.93
#